data_AF-A0A921GZS2-F1
#
_entry.id   AF-A0A921GZS2-F1
#
_cell.length_a   1.000
_cell.length_b   1.000
_cell.length_c   1.000
_cell.angle_alpha   90.00
_cell.angle_beta   90.00
_cell.angle_gamma   90.00
#
_symmetry.space_group_name_H-M   'P 1'
#
loop_
_entity.id
_entity.type
_entity.pdbx_description
1 polymer ?
#
loop_
_entity_poly.entity_id
_entity_poly.type
_entity_poly.pdbx_seq_one_letter_code
_entity_poly.pdbx_strand_id
1 'polypeptide(L)'
;MSPEILATIFHFILLLVQIYYFGMIIYFFMSWLPNARENAFGQFLAKIYEPFLEPFRKIIPPIGMIDISSIAAIIALVLFQKGLENIFEIILNSLY
;
A
#
# COMPACT_ATOMS: atom_id res chain seq x y z
N MET A 1 21.76 -11.68 -15.96
CA MET A 1 20.49 -10.97 -16.25
C MET A 1 20.89 -9.66 -16.91
N SER A 2 20.32 -9.32 -18.07
CA SER A 2 20.67 -8.05 -18.70
C SER A 2 20.08 -6.88 -17.89
N PRO A 3 20.73 -5.70 -17.85
CA PRO A 3 20.25 -4.53 -17.10
C PRO A 3 18.79 -4.15 -17.40
N GLU A 4 18.31 -4.41 -18.63
CA GLU A 4 16.95 -4.13 -19.07
C GLU A 4 15.92 -5.06 -18.40
N ILE A 5 16.26 -6.34 -18.22
CA ILE A 5 15.39 -7.30 -17.52
C ILE A 5 15.25 -6.89 -16.05
N LEU A 6 16.35 -6.48 -15.43
CA LEU A 6 16.34 -6.01 -14.06
C LEU A 6 15.45 -4.78 -13.91
N ALA A 7 15.61 -3.80 -14.80
CA ALA A 7 14.76 -2.61 -14.83
C ALA A 7 13.27 -2.97 -14.99
N THR A 8 12.95 -3.90 -15.88
CA THR A 8 11.56 -4.35 -16.11
C THR A 8 10.94 -4.94 -14.84
N ILE A 9 11.70 -5.77 -14.12
CA ILE A 9 11.25 -6.37 -12.86
C ILE A 9 10.95 -5.28 -11.81
N PHE A 10 11.85 -4.30 -11.67
CA PHE A 10 11.65 -3.20 -10.72
C PHE A 10 10.43 -2.35 -11.05
N HIS A 11 10.24 -1.96 -12.31
CA HIS A 11 9.04 -1.21 -12.72
C HIS A 11 7.75 -2.00 -12.46
N PHE A 12 7.77 -3.31 -12.68
CA PHE A 12 6.62 -4.16 -12.37
C PHE A 12 6.32 -4.19 -10.87
N ILE A 13 7.36 -4.28 -10.01
CA ILE A 13 7.18 -4.21 -8.55
C ILE A 13 6.60 -2.84 -8.14
N LEU A 14 7.12 -1.74 -8.67
CA LEU A 14 6.61 -0.40 -8.38
C LEU A 14 5.15 -0.23 -8.80
N LEU A 15 4.77 -0.80 -9.95
CA LEU A 15 3.37 -0.82 -10.41
C LEU A 15 2.47 -1.55 -9.40
N LEU A 16 2.89 -2.70 -8.89
CA LEU A 16 2.11 -3.45 -7.89
C LEU A 16 1.95 -2.66 -6.58
N VAL A 17 3.02 -1.99 -6.13
CA VAL A 17 2.98 -1.12 -4.94
C VAL A 17 2.01 0.05 -5.16
N GLN A 18 2.02 0.66 -6.35
CA GLN A 18 1.12 1.75 -6.71
C GLN A 18 -0.35 1.30 -6.75
N ILE A 19 -0.64 0.12 -7.31
CA ILE A 19 -1.98 -0.46 -7.30
C ILE A 19 -2.45 -0.70 -5.86
N TYR A 20 -1.58 -1.29 -5.02
CA TYR A 20 -1.88 -1.51 -3.62
C TYR A 20 -2.12 -0.19 -2.86
N TYR A 21 -1.35 0.86 -3.15
CA TYR A 21 -1.51 2.19 -2.57
C TYR A 21 -2.86 2.82 -2.89
N PHE A 22 -3.24 2.87 -4.17
CA PHE A 22 -4.55 3.43 -4.54
C PHE A 22 -5.71 2.59 -4.02
N GLY A 23 -5.57 1.26 -4.01
CA GLY A 23 -6.57 0.39 -3.42
C GLY A 23 -6.71 0.57 -1.90
N MET A 24 -5.61 0.84 -1.19
CA MET A 24 -5.62 1.18 0.24
C MET A 24 -6.36 2.51 0.49
N ILE A 25 -6.19 3.52 -0.38
CA ILE A 25 -6.95 4.77 -0.31
C ILE A 25 -8.45 4.52 -0.50
N ILE A 26 -8.82 3.70 -1.50
CA ILE A 26 -10.22 3.33 -1.71
C ILE A 26 -10.78 2.62 -0.47
N TYR A 27 -10.04 1.67 0.07
CA TYR A 27 -10.43 0.94 1.27
C TYR A 27 -10.59 1.84 2.49
N PHE A 28 -9.68 2.79 2.68
CA PHE A 28 -9.74 3.79 3.73
C PHE A 28 -11.07 4.55 3.73
N PHE A 29 -11.45 5.16 2.60
CA PHE A 29 -12.71 5.88 2.49
C PHE A 29 -13.93 4.95 2.62
N MET A 30 -13.84 3.74 2.08
CA MET A 30 -14.92 2.76 2.15
C MET A 30 -15.15 2.24 3.58
N SER A 31 -14.10 2.16 4.40
CA SER A 31 -14.18 1.69 5.78
C SER A 31 -15.04 2.59 6.68
N TRP A 32 -15.21 3.85 6.30
CA TRP A 32 -16.05 4.82 7.00
C TRP A 32 -17.55 4.65 6.71
N LEU A 33 -17.89 3.89 5.66
CA LEU A 33 -19.26 3.67 5.20
C LEU A 33 -19.64 2.19 5.44
N PRO A 34 -20.41 1.87 6.50
CA PRO A 34 -20.74 0.49 6.86
C PRO A 34 -21.31 -0.34 5.68
N ASN A 35 -22.30 0.20 4.97
CA ASN A 35 -22.92 -0.46 3.82
C ASN A 35 -21.93 -0.76 2.67
N ALA A 36 -20.90 0.08 2.52
CA ALA A 36 -19.88 -0.12 1.49
C ALA A 36 -18.85 -1.16 1.93
N ARG A 37 -18.46 -1.17 3.21
CA ARG A 37 -17.56 -2.16 3.81
C ARG A 37 -18.17 -3.57 3.83
N GLU A 38 -19.47 -3.68 4.05
CA GLU A 38 -20.16 -4.96 4.23
C GLU A 38 -20.51 -5.68 2.92
N ASN A 39 -20.49 -4.97 1.78
CA ASN A 39 -20.77 -5.59 0.48
C ASN A 39 -19.60 -6.49 0.00
N ALA A 40 -19.81 -7.24 -1.09
CA ALA A 40 -18.82 -8.20 -1.60
C ALA A 40 -17.46 -7.56 -1.96
N PHE A 41 -17.47 -6.36 -2.55
CA PHE A 41 -16.25 -5.61 -2.87
C PHE A 41 -15.56 -5.10 -1.60
N GLY A 42 -16.36 -4.62 -0.65
CA GLY A 42 -15.98 -4.26 0.71
C GLY A 42 -15.17 -5.33 1.42
N GLN A 43 -15.75 -6.53 1.49
CA GLN A 43 -15.14 -7.69 2.12
C GLN A 43 -13.91 -8.20 1.36
N PHE A 44 -13.90 -8.08 0.03
CA PHE A 44 -12.72 -8.41 -0.77
C PHE A 44 -11.53 -7.50 -0.42
N LEU A 45 -11.73 -6.18 -0.40
CA LEU A 45 -10.68 -5.25 -0.02
C LEU A 45 -10.28 -5.45 1.45
N ALA A 46 -11.22 -5.74 2.35
CA ALA A 46 -10.90 -6.03 3.74
C ALA A 46 -9.91 -7.21 3.86
N LYS A 47 -10.09 -8.29 3.10
CA LYS A 47 -9.13 -9.42 3.10
C LYS A 47 -7.72 -9.04 2.66
N ILE A 48 -7.58 -8.01 1.83
CA ILE A 48 -6.30 -7.54 1.30
C ILE A 48 -5.61 -6.56 2.26
N TYR A 49 -6.36 -5.61 2.82
CA TYR A 49 -5.79 -4.48 3.58
C TYR A 49 -5.82 -4.67 5.09
N GLU A 50 -6.77 -5.42 5.63
CA GLU A 50 -6.87 -5.64 7.08
C GLU A 50 -5.61 -6.25 7.69
N PRO A 51 -4.97 -7.30 7.11
CA PRO A 51 -3.73 -7.84 7.65
C PRO A 51 -2.59 -6.81 7.75
N PHE A 52 -2.55 -5.85 6.83
CA PHE A 52 -1.58 -4.76 6.84
C PHE A 52 -1.94 -3.68 7.86
N LEU A 53 -3.23 -3.39 8.06
CA LEU A 53 -3.72 -2.36 8.99
C LEU A 53 -3.71 -2.79 10.46
N GLU A 54 -3.92 -4.07 10.74
CA GLU A 54 -4.00 -4.60 12.11
C GLU A 54 -2.82 -4.19 13.01
N PRO A 55 -1.55 -4.27 12.57
CA PRO A 55 -0.43 -3.74 13.35
C PRO A 55 -0.53 -2.25 13.66
N PHE A 56 -1.01 -1.42 12.71
CA PHE A 56 -1.17 0.01 12.92
C PHE A 56 -2.30 0.32 13.90
N ARG A 57 -3.42 -0.42 13.84
CA ARG A 57 -4.55 -0.26 14.78
C ARG A 57 -4.22 -0.61 16.22
N LYS A 58 -3.26 -1.52 16.43
CA LYS A 58 -2.75 -1.82 17.77
C LYS A 58 -2.00 -0.63 18.38
N ILE A 59 -1.40 0.23 17.56
CA ILE A 59 -0.64 1.41 17.98
C ILE A 59 -1.55 2.65 18.02
N ILE A 60 -2.38 2.82 16.99
CA ILE A 60 -3.29 3.96 16.80
C ILE A 60 -4.71 3.39 16.64
N PRO A 61 -5.45 3.15 17.73
CA PRO A 61 -6.79 2.61 17.65
C PRO A 61 -7.75 3.60 16.93
N PRO A 62 -8.78 3.09 16.25
CA PRO A 62 -9.78 3.93 15.59
C PRO A 62 -10.56 4.77 16.61
N ILE A 63 -10.98 5.97 16.18
CA ILE A 63 -11.82 6.86 17.00
C ILE A 63 -13.25 6.79 16.46
N GLY A 64 -14.12 6.06 17.17
CA GLY A 64 -15.47 5.75 16.68
C GLY A 64 -15.41 4.95 15.37
N MET A 65 -16.03 5.46 14.31
CA MET A 65 -16.04 4.83 12.97
C MET A 65 -14.86 5.27 12.09
N ILE A 66 -14.04 6.23 12.55
CA ILE A 66 -12.96 6.82 11.76
C ILE A 66 -11.67 6.04 12.03
N ASP A 67 -11.19 5.36 11.00
CA ASP A 67 -9.90 4.67 11.03
C ASP A 67 -8.74 5.63 10.74
N ILE A 68 -8.15 6.20 11.79
CA ILE A 68 -6.96 7.07 11.69
C ILE A 68 -5.69 6.24 11.42
N SER A 69 -5.67 4.95 11.80
CA SER A 69 -4.52 4.07 11.58
C SER A 69 -4.19 3.88 10.10
N SER A 70 -5.22 3.95 9.25
CA SER A 70 -5.08 3.90 7.80
C SER A 70 -4.20 5.04 7.24
N ILE A 71 -4.19 6.22 7.88
CA ILE A 71 -3.30 7.33 7.47
C ILE A 71 -1.84 6.96 7.73
N ALA A 72 -1.56 6.40 8.91
CA ALA A 72 -0.21 5.93 9.24
C ALA A 72 0.26 4.81 8.30
N ALA A 73 -0.64 3.88 7.95
CA ALA A 73 -0.37 2.82 6.99
C ALA A 73 -0.08 3.36 5.59
N ILE A 74 -0.85 4.35 5.12
CA ILE A 74 -0.62 5.05 3.85
C ILE A 74 0.73 5.76 3.85
N ILE A 75 1.08 6.47 4.93
CA ILE A 75 2.39 7.12 5.06
C ILE A 75 3.52 6.09 4.99
N ALA A 76 3.40 4.98 5.71
CA ALA A 76 4.38 3.90 5.66
C ALA A 76 4.56 3.34 4.24
N LEU A 77 3.46 3.21 3.49
CA LEU A 77 3.48 2.75 2.10
C LEU A 77 4.15 3.75 1.16
N VAL A 78 3.93 5.06 1.33
CA VAL A 78 4.64 6.11 0.57
C VAL A 78 6.13 6.06 0.83
N LEU A 79 6.54 5.93 2.11
CA LEU A 79 7.95 5.84 2.47
C LEU A 79 8.59 4.57 1.90
N PHE A 80 7.87 3.45 1.94
CA PHE A 80 8.31 2.19 1.34
C PHE A 80 8.51 2.32 -0.18
N GLN A 81 7.52 2.88 -0.89
CA GLN A 81 7.63 3.12 -2.33
C GLN A 81 8.83 4.01 -2.65
N LYS A 82 9.01 5.12 -1.93
CA LYS A 82 10.13 6.02 -2.19
C LYS A 82 11.49 5.37 -1.91
N GLY A 83 11.56 4.54 -0.86
CA GLY A 83 12.75 3.75 -0.57
C GLY A 83 13.09 2.76 -1.70
N LEU A 84 12.08 2.06 -2.23
CA LEU A 84 12.25 1.15 -3.37
C LEU A 84 12.75 1.87 -4.63
N GLU A 85 12.17 3.03 -4.96
CA GLU A 85 12.61 3.86 -6.09
C GLU A 85 14.08 4.26 -5.94
N ASN A 86 14.48 4.76 -4.77
CA ASN A 86 15.86 5.18 -4.51
C ASN A 86 16.84 4.00 -4.63
N ILE A 87 16.48 2.82 -4.09
CA ILE A 87 17.33 1.62 -4.20
C ILE A 87 17.49 1.22 -5.66
N PHE A 88 16.40 1.26 -6.44
CA PHE A 88 16.43 0.95 -7.85
C PHE A 88 17.34 1.91 -8.63
N GLU A 89 17.23 3.22 -8.39
CA GLU A 89 18.11 4.23 -8.99
C GLU A 89 19.58 3.97 -8.67
N ILE A 90 19.91 3.65 -7.41
CA ILE A 90 21.29 3.32 -6.99
C ILE A 90 21.81 2.10 -7.76
N ILE A 91 21.00 1.05 -7.87
CA ILE A 91 21.39 -0.17 -8.58
C ILE A 91 21.61 0.12 -10.07
N LEU A 92 20.70 0.84 -10.73
CA LEU A 92 20.87 1.20 -12.14
C LEU A 92 22.14 2.01 -12.37
N ASN A 93 22.38 3.05 -11.57
CA ASN A 93 23.57 3.89 -11.69
C ASN A 93 24.87 3.14 -11.41
N SER A 94 24.82 1.98 -10.74
CA SER A 94 26.00 1.14 -10.51
C SER A 94 26.30 0.18 -11.68
N LEU A 95 25.32 -0.05 -12.55
CA LEU A 95 25.39 -1.00 -13.67
C LEU A 95 25.69 -0.34 -15.02
N TYR A 96 25.50 0.98 -15.12
CA TYR A 96 25.75 1.83 -16.29
C TYR A 96 26.83 2.87 -15.98
#